data_AF-A0A146MIW2-F1
#
_entry.id   AF-A0A146MIW2-F1
#
_cell.length_a   1.000
_cell.length_b   1.000
_cell.length_c   1.000
_cell.angle_alpha   90.00
_cell.angle_beta   90.00
_cell.angle_gamma   90.00
#
_symmetry.space_group_name_H-M   'P 1'
#
loop_
_entity.id
_entity.type
_entity.pdbx_description
1 polymer ?
#
loop_
_entity_poly.entity_id
_entity_poly.type
_entity_poly.pdbx_seq_one_letter_code
_entity_poly.pdbx_strand_id
1 'polypeptide(L)'
;MGSQLQSELDIKFSEVKFWTDSMIVLHYIRNEKSQFKTFIANRISTIHSLTKVDQWRFVPSKENIADFASRGVKFNTDDVKVWEEGPRFLKKPKECWPAVNIQGPEPISWN
;
A
#
# COMPACT_ATOMS: atom_id res chain seq x y z
N MET A 1 12.29 -5.41 -1.42
CA MET A 1 12.07 -5.20 0.03
C MET A 1 11.29 -6.35 0.67
N GLY A 2 10.04 -6.65 0.29
CA GLY A 2 9.29 -7.78 0.89
C GLY A 2 9.92 -9.17 0.65
N SER A 3 10.49 -9.41 -0.53
CA SER A 3 11.24 -10.63 -0.86
C SER A 3 12.58 -10.75 -0.13
N GLN A 4 13.24 -9.63 0.15
CA GLN A 4 14.49 -9.58 0.91
C GLN A 4 14.26 -9.85 2.40
N LEU A 5 13.20 -9.28 2.99
CA LEU A 5 12.84 -9.59 4.38
C LEU A 5 12.49 -11.06 4.58
N GLN A 6 11.90 -11.70 3.56
CA GLN A 6 11.63 -13.14 3.54
C GLN A 6 12.87 -14.02 3.48
N SER A 7 13.96 -13.55 2.85
CA SER A 7 15.20 -14.32 2.77
C SER A 7 16.05 -14.18 4.03
N GLU A 8 15.96 -13.03 4.71
CA GLU A 8 16.76 -12.71 5.92
C GLU A 8 16.14 -13.25 7.21
N LEU A 9 14.81 -13.31 7.28
CA LEU A 9 14.08 -13.91 8.39
C LEU A 9 13.80 -15.36 7.99
N ASP A 10 14.37 -16.35 8.69
CA ASP A 10 14.08 -17.79 8.50
C ASP A 10 12.65 -18.14 8.97
N ILE A 11 11.68 -17.37 8.49
CA ILE A 11 10.28 -17.34 8.86
C ILE A 11 9.50 -17.32 7.55
N LYS A 12 8.72 -18.38 7.32
CA LYS A 12 7.80 -18.42 6.18
C LYS A 12 6.54 -17.64 6.52
N PHE A 13 6.36 -16.48 5.88
CA PHE A 13 5.08 -15.78 5.94
C PHE A 13 4.03 -16.54 5.13
N SER A 14 2.88 -16.82 5.74
CA SER A 14 1.74 -17.42 5.04
C SER A 14 1.13 -16.48 4.00
N GLU A 15 1.23 -15.17 4.23
CA GLU A 15 0.67 -14.14 3.36
C GLU A 15 1.42 -12.82 3.52
N VAL A 16 1.58 -12.08 2.42
CA VAL A 16 2.14 -10.72 2.43
C VAL A 16 1.15 -9.78 1.75
N LYS A 17 0.86 -8.65 2.42
CA LYS A 17 0.01 -7.57 1.92
C LYS A 17 0.79 -6.25 1.88
N PHE A 18 0.55 -5.48 0.83
CA PHE A 18 1.08 -4.14 0.65
C PHE A 18 -0.06 -3.14 0.78
N TRP A 19 0.16 -2.05 1.51
CA TRP A 19 -0.85 -1.04 1.77
C TRP A 19 -0.40 0.31 1.20
N THR A 20 -1.32 0.99 0.53
CA THR A 20 -1.12 2.35 0.01
C THR A 20 -2.37 3.17 0.29
N ASP A 21 -2.22 4.43 0.66
CA ASP A 21 -3.34 5.37 0.77
C ASP A 21 -3.61 6.10 -0.56
N SER A 22 -2.72 5.99 -1.53
CA SER A 22 -2.94 6.52 -2.88
C SER A 22 -3.87 5.62 -3.69
N MET A 23 -5.13 6.05 -3.85
CA MET A 23 -6.10 5.40 -4.72
C MET A 23 -5.65 5.37 -6.19
N ILE A 24 -4.95 6.42 -6.64
CA ILE A 24 -4.42 6.50 -8.01
C ILE A 24 -3.35 5.42 -8.25
N VAL A 25 -2.40 5.25 -7.31
CA VAL A 25 -1.40 4.19 -7.40
C VAL A 25 -2.07 2.82 -7.42
N LEU A 26 -3.06 2.60 -6.56
CA LEU A 26 -3.79 1.34 -6.51
C LEU A 26 -4.57 1.07 -7.81
N HIS A 27 -5.13 2.11 -8.43
CA HIS A 27 -5.76 2.00 -9.75
C HIS A 27 -4.74 1.62 -10.83
N TYR A 28 -3.56 2.24 -10.87
CA TYR A 28 -2.51 1.90 -11.83
C TYR A 28 -2.00 0.46 -11.65
N ILE A 29 -1.86 -0.01 -10.42
CA ILE A 29 -1.43 -1.40 -10.15
C ILE A 29 -2.47 -2.41 -10.67
N ARG A 30 -3.77 -2.09 -10.57
CA ARG A 30 -4.87 -2.97 -11.02
C ARG A 30 -5.18 -2.87 -12.50
N ASN A 31 -4.77 -1.79 -13.15
CA ASN A 31 -5.10 -1.53 -14.55
C ASN A 31 -3.93 -1.88 -15.47
N GLU A 32 -3.91 -3.13 -15.92
CA GLU A 32 -2.88 -3.67 -16.81
C GLU A 32 -3.02 -3.22 -18.28
N LYS A 33 -4.14 -2.58 -18.63
CA LYS A 33 -4.49 -2.24 -20.03
C LYS A 33 -4.21 -0.78 -20.40
N SER A 34 -3.93 0.07 -19.42
CA SER A 34 -3.72 1.50 -19.67
C SER A 34 -2.30 1.82 -20.11
N GLN A 35 -2.18 2.68 -21.13
CA GLN A 35 -0.91 3.25 -21.54
C GLN A 35 -0.56 4.39 -20.57
N PHE A 36 0.41 4.15 -19.69
CA PHE A 36 0.92 5.17 -18.77
C PHE A 36 2.12 5.90 -19.37
N LYS A 37 2.38 7.13 -18.89
CA LYS A 37 3.66 7.80 -19.14
C LYS A 37 4.82 6.89 -18.70
N THR A 38 5.94 6.89 -19.43
CA THR A 38 7.09 5.99 -19.21
C THR A 38 7.53 5.90 -17.74
N PHE A 39 7.55 7.04 -17.04
CA PHE A 39 7.90 7.11 -15.61
C PHE A 39 6.98 6.30 -14.69
N ILE A 40 5.68 6.27 -14.99
CA ILE A 40 4.69 5.49 -14.26
C ILE A 40 4.75 4.02 -14.71
N ALA A 41 4.80 3.77 -16.02
CA ALA A 41 4.91 2.41 -16.57
C ALA A 41 6.10 1.63 -16.00
N ASN A 42 7.28 2.26 -15.89
CA ASN A 42 8.48 1.63 -15.34
C ASN A 42 8.31 1.24 -13.85
N ARG A 43 7.59 2.05 -13.06
CA ARG A 43 7.31 1.75 -11.66
C ARG A 43 6.29 0.63 -11.51
N ILE A 44 5.21 0.67 -12.29
CA ILE A 44 4.18 -0.37 -12.27
C ILE A 44 4.79 -1.71 -12.71
N SER A 45 5.62 -1.72 -13.75
CA SER A 45 6.37 -2.90 -14.19
C SER A 45 7.26 -3.48 -13.09
N THR A 46 8.01 -2.63 -12.38
CA THR A 46 8.80 -3.05 -11.21
C THR A 46 7.93 -3.61 -10.07
N ILE A 47 6.77 -3.02 -9.82
CA ILE A 47 5.84 -3.52 -8.79
C ILE A 47 5.30 -4.90 -9.19
N HIS A 48 4.87 -5.07 -10.44
CA HIS A 48 4.35 -6.34 -10.95
C HIS A 48 5.41 -7.44 -11.03
N SER A 49 6.69 -7.09 -11.25
CA SER A 49 7.78 -8.08 -11.24
C SER A 49 8.14 -8.58 -9.84
N LEU A 50 7.82 -7.81 -8.80
CA LEU A 50 8.18 -8.13 -7.41
C LEU A 50 6.98 -8.58 -6.55
N THR A 51 5.75 -8.32 -6.98
CA THR A 51 4.53 -8.52 -6.19
C THR A 51 3.35 -8.90 -7.07
N LYS A 52 2.32 -9.52 -6.49
CA LYS A 52 1.05 -9.79 -7.16
C LYS A 52 0.05 -8.67 -6.91
N VAL A 53 -0.78 -8.38 -7.91
CA VAL A 53 -1.80 -7.31 -7.86
C VAL A 53 -2.76 -7.45 -6.67
N ASP A 54 -3.15 -8.67 -6.33
CA ASP A 54 -4.08 -9.00 -5.23
C ASP A 54 -3.45 -8.86 -3.82
N GLN A 55 -2.15 -8.63 -3.73
CA GLN A 55 -1.46 -8.29 -2.49
C GLN A 55 -1.64 -6.83 -2.10
N TRP A 56 -1.99 -5.95 -3.06
CA TRP A 56 -2.10 -4.51 -2.84
C TRP A 56 -3.50 -4.10 -2.36
N ARG A 57 -3.53 -3.36 -1.25
CA ARG A 57 -4.74 -2.90 -0.56
C ARG A 57 -4.67 -1.41 -0.26
N PHE A 58 -5.85 -0.83 -0.05
CA PHE A 58 -5.98 0.55 0.37
C PHE A 58 -5.95 0.65 1.90
N VAL A 59 -5.27 1.66 2.42
CA VAL A 59 -5.36 2.08 3.82
C VAL A 59 -5.77 3.55 3.86
N PRO A 60 -6.69 3.99 4.74
CA PRO A 60 -6.98 5.41 4.90
C PRO A 60 -5.72 6.17 5.29
N SER A 61 -5.50 7.38 4.75
CA SER A 61 -4.28 8.17 5.04
C SER A 61 -4.03 8.38 6.54
N LYS A 62 -5.10 8.52 7.35
CA LYS A 62 -5.00 8.65 8.82
C LYS A 62 -4.49 7.39 9.53
N GLU A 63 -4.58 6.24 8.86
CA GLU A 63 -4.13 4.94 9.37
C GLU A 63 -2.89 4.43 8.61
N ASN A 64 -2.37 5.21 7.65
CA ASN A 64 -1.17 4.89 6.91
C ASN A 64 0.08 5.19 7.75
N ILE A 65 0.62 4.18 8.41
CA ILE A 65 1.77 4.37 9.31
C ILE A 65 3.03 4.82 8.56
N ALA A 66 3.14 4.55 7.25
CA ALA A 66 4.27 5.00 6.45
C ALA A 66 4.39 6.54 6.41
N ASP A 67 3.30 7.27 6.63
CA ASP A 67 3.32 8.74 6.73
C ASP A 67 4.15 9.22 7.92
N PHE A 68 4.17 8.48 9.04
CA PHE A 68 4.99 8.85 10.19
C PHE A 68 6.48 8.82 9.85
N ALA A 69 6.91 7.84 9.05
CA ALA A 69 8.29 7.73 8.60
C ALA A 69 8.66 8.79 7.55
N SER A 70 7.72 9.19 6.68
CA SER A 70 8.02 10.12 5.57
C SER A 70 7.99 11.60 5.97
N ARG A 71 7.21 11.97 7.00
CA ARG A 71 7.02 13.37 7.44
C ARG A 71 8.10 13.90 8.37
N GLY A 72 9.05 13.06 8.79
CA GLY A 72 10.13 13.48 9.72
C GLY A 72 9.60 13.98 11.07
N VAL A 73 8.46 13.45 11.52
CA VAL A 73 7.74 13.95 12.70
C VAL A 73 8.54 13.66 13.96
N LYS A 74 8.55 14.59 14.92
CA LYS A 74 8.89 14.26 16.31
C LYS A 74 7.79 13.35 16.86
N PHE A 75 8.04 12.05 16.87
CA PHE A 75 7.14 11.07 17.48
C PHE A 75 6.88 11.47 18.93
N ASN A 76 5.62 11.74 19.27
CA ASN A 76 5.21 11.71 20.67
C ASN A 76 5.04 10.24 21.12
N THR A 77 4.84 10.01 22.42
CA THR A 77 4.70 8.65 22.97
C THR A 77 3.53 7.87 22.34
N ASP A 78 2.46 8.55 21.94
CA ASP A 78 1.31 7.91 21.30
C ASP A 78 1.60 7.55 19.84
N ASP A 79 2.35 8.37 19.10
CA ASP A 79 2.78 8.07 17.73
C ASP A 79 3.71 6.85 17.69
N VAL A 80 4.63 6.72 18.66
CA VAL A 80 5.51 5.54 18.78
C VAL A 80 4.68 4.28 19.02
N LYS A 81 3.69 4.34 19.93
CA LYS A 81 2.81 3.19 20.18
C LYS A 81 2.05 2.78 18.93
N VAL A 82 1.53 3.73 18.16
CA VAL A 82 0.85 3.42 16.88
C VAL A 82 1.82 2.78 15.89
N TRP A 83 3.06 3.28 15.80
CA TRP A 83 4.10 2.71 14.94
C TRP A 83 4.45 1.26 15.32
N GLU A 84 4.64 0.99 16.62
CA GLU A 84 4.99 -0.34 17.13
C GLU A 84 3.83 -1.34 17.03
N GLU A 85 2.61 -0.90 17.35
CA GLU A 85 1.45 -1.79 17.37
C GLU A 85 0.84 -2.04 16.00
N GLY A 86 1.11 -1.17 15.03
CA GLY A 86 0.47 -1.18 13.72
C GLY A 86 -0.97 -0.65 13.74
N PRO A 87 -1.61 -0.57 12.56
CA PRO A 87 -2.98 -0.09 12.44
C PRO A 87 -3.95 -1.05 13.14
N ARG A 88 -4.89 -0.51 13.92
CA ARG A 88 -5.81 -1.33 14.74
C ARG A 88 -6.64 -2.32 13.92
N PHE A 89 -6.95 -2.00 12.66
CA PHE A 89 -7.72 -2.89 11.79
C PHE A 89 -6.98 -4.19 11.45
N LEU A 90 -5.64 -4.21 11.48
CA LEU A 90 -4.87 -5.45 11.21
C LEU A 90 -5.09 -6.52 12.29
N LYS A 91 -5.47 -6.10 13.52
CA LYS A 91 -5.82 -7.00 14.61
C LYS A 91 -7.27 -7.52 14.52
N LYS A 92 -8.06 -6.99 13.58
CA LYS A 92 -9.45 -7.40 13.34
C LYS A 92 -9.55 -8.44 12.21
N PRO A 93 -10.68 -9.17 12.12
CA PRO A 93 -10.95 -10.04 10.97
C PRO A 93 -10.83 -9.29 9.63
N LYS A 94 -10.45 -10.02 8.56
CA LYS A 94 -10.17 -9.44 7.22
C LYS A 94 -11.37 -8.71 6.63
N GLU A 95 -12.58 -9.07 7.05
CA GLU A 95 -13.85 -8.49 6.65
C GLU A 95 -14.00 -7.05 7.19
N CYS A 96 -13.30 -6.72 8.28
CA CYS A 96 -13.27 -5.39 8.86
C CYS A 96 -12.12 -4.52 8.31
N TRP A 97 -11.30 -5.05 7.41
CA TRP A 97 -10.20 -4.28 6.84
C TRP A 97 -10.73 -3.21 5.88
N PRO A 98 -10.00 -2.09 5.70
CA PRO A 98 -10.40 -1.06 4.76
C PRO A 98 -10.59 -1.63 3.35
N ALA A 99 -11.75 -1.36 2.77
CA ALA A 99 -12.07 -1.70 1.40
C ALA A 99 -12.03 -0.44 0.52
N VAL A 100 -11.65 -0.63 -0.75
CA VAL A 100 -11.78 0.43 -1.74
C VAL A 100 -13.21 0.44 -2.24
N ASN A 101 -13.94 1.53 -2.03
CA ASN A 101 -15.12 1.78 -2.84
C ASN A 101 -14.64 2.33 -4.18
N ILE A 102 -14.43 1.46 -5.17
CA ILE A 102 -14.02 1.87 -6.52
C ILE A 102 -15.24 2.45 -7.24
N GLN A 103 -15.74 3.60 -6.79
CA GLN A 103 -16.30 4.55 -7.74
C GLN A 103 -15.09 5.20 -8.37
N GLY A 104 -14.72 4.74 -9.57
CA GLY A 104 -13.57 5.28 -10.29
C GLY A 104 -13.71 6.80 -10.37
N PRO A 105 -12.61 7.57 -10.25
CA PRO A 105 -12.69 8.97 -10.60
C PRO A 105 -13.20 9.08 -12.03
N GLU A 106 -14.12 10.03 -12.29
CA GLU A 106 -14.42 10.49 -13.65
C GLU A 106 -13.10 10.66 -14.42
N PRO A 107 -13.04 10.28 -15.71
CA PRO A 107 -11.83 10.39 -16.51
C PRO A 107 -11.23 11.79 -16.32
N ILE A 108 -10.00 11.84 -15.80
CA ILE A 108 -9.30 13.10 -15.60
C ILE A 108 -9.13 13.72 -16.99
N SER A 109 -9.90 14.77 -17.28
CA SER A 109 -9.73 15.52 -18.52
C SER A 109 -8.40 16.26 -18.39
N TRP A 110 -7.43 15.84 -19.19
CA TRP A 110 -6.19 16.58 -19.36
C TRP A 110 -6.48 17.72 -20.33
N ASN A 111 -7.03 18.82 -19.78
CA ASN A 111 -7.02 20.11 -20.45
C ASN A 111 -5.69 20.81 -20.16
#